data_AF-A0A963S9R4-F1
#
_entry.id   AF-A0A963S9R4-F1
#
_cell.length_a   1.000
_cell.length_b   1.000
_cell.length_c   1.000
_cell.angle_alpha   90.00
_cell.angle_beta   90.00
_cell.angle_gamma   90.00
#
_symmetry.space_group_name_H-M   'P 1'
#
loop_
_entity.id
_entity.type
_entity.pdbx_description
1 polymer ?
#
loop_
_entity_poly.entity_id
_entity_poly.type
_entity_poly.pdbx_seq_one_letter_code
_entity_poly.pdbx_strand_id
1 'polypeptide(L)'
;MPLPDLRQHAPATQRNRDPILEVLRKVLPGSGLVLEIASGTGEHAIHFARGLPHLQWQPSDPSSDARASIAAWSAQSGTSNISAPLDLDASSETWPIERADAVVCINMIHISPWEATEGLMAGAARILGPGAPLYLYGPYRREGHALELSNAAFDESLRQRDSRWGLRALEDVARCAADNGLVLEDVIAMPANNLSVLLRKC
;
A
#
# COMPACT_ATOMS: atom_id res chain seq x y z
N MET A 1 -1.40 -0.43 36.55
CA MET A 1 -2.12 -1.17 35.49
C MET A 1 -1.20 -1.25 34.28
N PRO A 2 -1.07 -2.41 33.61
CA PRO A 2 -0.40 -2.44 32.31
C PRO A 2 -1.15 -1.54 31.33
N LEU A 3 -0.42 -0.83 30.46
CA LEU A 3 -1.02 -0.05 29.37
C LEU A 3 -1.85 -0.97 28.47
N PRO A 4 -2.99 -0.50 27.92
CA PRO A 4 -3.79 -1.30 26.99
C PRO A 4 -2.98 -1.64 25.73
N ASP A 5 -3.16 -2.86 25.22
CA ASP A 5 -2.57 -3.28 23.96
C ASP A 5 -3.32 -2.59 22.81
N LEU A 6 -2.61 -1.71 22.09
CA LEU A 6 -3.19 -0.89 21.02
C LEU A 6 -3.12 -1.57 19.65
N ARG A 7 -2.56 -2.78 19.57
CA ARG A 7 -2.46 -3.53 18.31
C ARG A 7 -3.83 -3.90 17.78
N GLN A 8 -4.08 -3.50 16.55
CA GLN A 8 -5.23 -3.90 15.76
C GLN A 8 -4.87 -5.06 14.84
N HIS A 9 -5.88 -5.77 14.36
CA HIS A 9 -5.74 -6.91 13.46
C HIS A 9 -6.72 -6.81 12.30
N ALA A 10 -6.24 -7.14 11.10
CA ALA A 10 -7.03 -7.18 9.88
C ALA A 10 -7.03 -8.62 9.30
N PRO A 11 -8.20 -9.29 9.21
CA PRO A 11 -8.29 -10.65 8.68
C PRO A 11 -7.72 -10.82 7.27
N ALA A 12 -7.76 -9.77 6.44
CA ALA A 12 -7.20 -9.79 5.10
C ALA A 12 -5.67 -9.97 5.10
N THR A 13 -4.97 -9.39 6.07
CA THR A 13 -3.51 -9.39 6.15
C THR A 13 -2.94 -10.80 6.23
N GLN A 14 -3.55 -11.68 7.04
CA GLN A 14 -3.09 -13.06 7.16
C GLN A 14 -3.21 -13.85 5.85
N ARG A 15 -4.14 -13.48 4.97
CA ARG A 15 -4.38 -14.18 3.70
C ARG A 15 -3.46 -13.72 2.58
N ASN A 16 -2.97 -12.49 2.62
CA ASN A 16 -2.25 -11.87 1.51
C ASN A 16 -0.79 -11.50 1.82
N ARG A 17 -0.37 -11.44 3.08
CA ARG A 17 1.00 -11.01 3.45
C ARG A 17 2.10 -11.88 2.83
N ASP A 18 1.95 -13.20 2.85
CA ASP A 18 2.98 -14.11 2.34
C ASP A 18 3.09 -14.04 0.81
N PRO A 19 1.97 -14.12 0.04
CA PRO A 19 2.00 -13.89 -1.40
C PRO A 19 2.56 -12.51 -1.79
N ILE A 20 2.19 -11.45 -1.08
CA ILE A 20 2.73 -10.10 -1.34
C ILE A 20 4.23 -10.08 -1.08
N LEU A 21 4.70 -10.64 0.02
CA LEU A 21 6.13 -10.69 0.34
C LEU A 21 6.95 -11.42 -0.74
N GLU A 22 6.42 -12.48 -1.34
CA GLU A 22 7.07 -13.17 -2.46
C GLU A 22 7.27 -12.28 -3.69
N VAL A 23 6.31 -11.39 -3.99
CA VAL A 23 6.45 -10.40 -5.05
C VAL A 23 7.44 -9.31 -4.64
N LEU A 24 7.30 -8.77 -3.43
CA LEU A 24 8.16 -7.71 -2.90
C LEU A 24 9.65 -8.09 -2.93
N ARG A 25 10.00 -9.34 -2.62
CA ARG A 25 11.38 -9.86 -2.72
C ARG A 25 12.00 -9.76 -4.12
N LYS A 26 11.18 -9.73 -5.17
CA LYS A 26 11.63 -9.69 -6.57
C LYS A 26 11.73 -8.26 -7.11
N VAL A 27 10.88 -7.36 -6.59
CA VAL A 27 10.67 -6.03 -7.20
C VAL A 27 11.29 -4.88 -6.41
N LEU A 28 11.47 -5.05 -5.10
CA LEU A 28 12.08 -4.06 -4.23
C LEU A 28 13.62 -4.03 -4.40
N PRO A 29 14.27 -2.88 -4.14
CA PRO A 29 15.71 -2.74 -4.27
C PRO A 29 16.47 -3.60 -3.25
N GLY A 30 17.76 -3.86 -3.49
CA GLY A 30 18.62 -4.64 -2.59
C GLY A 30 19.02 -3.92 -1.28
N SER A 31 18.71 -2.62 -1.17
CA SER A 31 18.90 -1.80 0.04
C SER A 31 18.11 -0.51 -0.12
N GLY A 32 17.82 0.18 0.97
CA GLY A 32 17.19 1.50 0.94
C GLY A 32 15.95 1.62 1.83
N LEU A 33 15.21 2.69 1.62
CA LEU A 33 14.01 3.05 2.35
C LEU A 33 12.74 2.70 1.56
N VAL A 34 11.85 1.92 2.16
CA VAL A 34 10.52 1.63 1.62
C VAL A 34 9.48 2.41 2.41
N LEU A 35 8.74 3.28 1.73
CA LEU A 35 7.59 3.95 2.31
C LEU A 35 6.34 3.09 2.09
N GLU A 36 5.68 2.68 3.17
CA GLU A 36 4.37 2.04 3.10
C GLU A 36 3.27 3.07 3.36
N ILE A 37 2.42 3.29 2.37
CA ILE A 37 1.27 4.21 2.43
C ILE A 37 0.05 3.44 2.92
N ALA A 38 -0.69 4.05 3.86
CA ALA A 38 -1.89 3.48 4.47
C ALA A 38 -1.64 2.09 5.10
N SER A 39 -0.64 2.03 6.00
CA SER A 39 -0.21 0.78 6.63
C SER A 39 -1.27 0.16 7.57
N GLY A 40 -2.34 0.91 7.89
CA GLY A 40 -3.50 0.41 8.62
C GLY A 40 -3.11 -0.15 9.99
N THR A 41 -3.36 -1.45 10.20
CA THR A 41 -3.04 -2.09 11.48
C THR A 41 -1.53 -2.17 11.74
N GLY A 42 -0.69 -2.12 10.70
CA GLY A 42 0.76 -2.30 10.78
C GLY A 42 1.23 -3.76 10.67
N GLU A 43 0.32 -4.72 10.54
CA GLU A 43 0.69 -6.14 10.42
C GLU A 43 1.52 -6.43 9.15
N HIS A 44 1.22 -5.76 8.04
CA HIS A 44 2.02 -5.82 6.81
C HIS A 44 3.41 -5.24 7.01
N ALA A 45 3.50 -4.02 7.56
CA ALA A 45 4.78 -3.37 7.88
C ALA A 45 5.73 -4.29 8.66
N ILE A 46 5.24 -4.91 9.75
CA ILE A 46 6.06 -5.83 10.55
C ILE A 46 6.46 -7.07 9.76
N HIS A 47 5.52 -7.65 9.02
CA HIS A 47 5.76 -8.86 8.25
C HIS A 47 6.83 -8.64 7.17
N PHE A 48 6.75 -7.53 6.44
CA PHE A 48 7.70 -7.19 5.39
C PHE A 48 9.04 -6.77 5.96
N ALA A 49 9.09 -5.95 7.02
CA ALA A 49 10.33 -5.59 7.70
C ALA A 49 11.10 -6.85 8.17
N ARG A 50 10.41 -7.86 8.73
CA ARG A 50 11.01 -9.16 9.08
C ARG A 50 11.48 -9.94 7.85
N GLY A 51 10.70 -9.95 6.78
CA GLY A 51 10.98 -10.69 5.56
C GLY A 51 12.08 -10.09 4.69
N LEU A 52 12.38 -8.80 4.89
CA LEU A 52 13.31 -7.99 4.09
C LEU A 52 14.24 -7.18 5.00
N PRO A 53 15.10 -7.83 5.82
CA PRO A 53 15.90 -7.17 6.85
C PRO A 53 16.97 -6.19 6.30
N HIS A 54 17.20 -6.19 4.99
CA HIS A 54 18.12 -5.28 4.29
C HIS A 54 17.48 -3.93 3.91
N LEU A 55 16.16 -3.79 4.07
CA LEU A 55 15.41 -2.57 3.79
C LEU A 55 14.99 -1.90 5.10
N GLN A 56 15.01 -0.57 5.10
CA GLN A 56 14.39 0.24 6.16
C GLN A 56 12.94 0.46 5.81
N TRP A 57 12.04 0.10 6.71
CA TRP A 57 10.60 0.20 6.49
C TRP A 57 10.03 1.44 7.19
N GLN A 58 9.41 2.32 6.42
CA GLN A 58 8.74 3.52 6.91
C GLN A 58 7.22 3.36 6.76
N PRO A 59 6.50 2.93 7.80
CA PRO A 59 5.05 2.90 7.75
C PRO A 59 4.46 4.31 7.82
N SER A 60 3.23 4.47 7.32
CA SER A 60 2.52 5.73 7.36
C SER A 60 1.00 5.53 7.25
N ASP A 61 0.24 6.37 7.94
CA ASP A 61 -1.22 6.35 7.91
C ASP A 61 -1.78 7.69 8.43
N PRO A 62 -2.85 8.26 7.85
CA PRO A 62 -3.44 9.50 8.36
C PRO A 62 -4.21 9.29 9.67
N SER A 63 -4.61 8.06 10.00
CA SER A 63 -5.31 7.75 11.25
C SER A 63 -4.36 7.67 12.44
N SER A 64 -4.61 8.46 13.49
CA SER A 64 -3.86 8.38 14.75
C SER A 64 -3.97 6.99 15.40
N ASP A 65 -5.11 6.33 15.27
CA ASP A 65 -5.36 5.00 15.84
C ASP A 65 -4.57 3.92 15.09
N ALA A 66 -4.51 4.02 13.76
CA ALA A 66 -3.67 3.16 12.92
C ALA A 66 -2.19 3.34 13.29
N ARG A 67 -1.71 4.58 13.41
CA ARG A 67 -0.34 4.88 13.85
C ARG A 67 -0.05 4.34 15.25
N ALA A 68 -0.99 4.44 16.19
CA ALA A 68 -0.84 3.85 17.52
C ALA A 68 -0.73 2.31 17.46
N SER A 69 -1.54 1.66 16.62
CA SER A 69 -1.44 0.22 16.35
C SER A 69 -0.09 -0.17 15.76
N ILE A 70 0.35 0.53 14.72
CA ILE A 70 1.66 0.31 14.08
C ILE A 70 2.78 0.42 15.11
N ALA A 71 2.79 1.48 15.93
CA ALA A 71 3.80 1.67 16.97
C ALA A 71 3.79 0.53 18.01
N ALA A 72 2.60 0.07 18.43
CA ALA A 72 2.48 -1.05 19.36
C ALA A 72 2.97 -2.38 18.76
N TRP A 73 2.70 -2.60 17.47
CA TRP A 73 3.24 -3.73 16.72
C TRP A 73 4.76 -3.67 16.60
N SER A 74 5.31 -2.51 16.23
CA SER A 74 6.76 -2.29 16.13
C SER A 74 7.47 -2.57 17.45
N ALA A 75 6.93 -2.07 18.58
CA ALA A 75 7.52 -2.28 19.91
C ALA A 75 7.62 -3.76 20.31
N GLN A 76 6.68 -4.61 19.85
CA GLN A 76 6.69 -6.05 20.14
C GLN A 76 7.35 -6.90 19.05
N SER A 77 7.70 -6.30 17.92
CA SER A 77 8.15 -7.04 16.74
C SER A 77 9.56 -7.62 16.88
N GLY A 78 10.42 -6.98 17.66
CA GLY A 78 11.86 -7.26 17.72
C GLY A 78 12.63 -6.88 16.46
N THR A 79 12.01 -6.24 15.46
CA THR A 79 12.70 -5.77 14.26
C THR A 79 13.36 -4.43 14.48
N SER A 80 14.60 -4.27 14.01
CA SER A 80 15.36 -3.01 14.10
C SER A 80 15.23 -2.12 12.86
N ASN A 81 14.66 -2.64 11.78
CA ASN A 81 14.57 -1.97 10.47
C ASN A 81 13.18 -1.38 10.19
N ILE A 82 12.48 -0.94 11.24
CA ILE A 82 11.19 -0.26 11.10
C ILE A 82 11.20 1.07 11.85
N SER A 83 10.80 2.13 11.14
CA SER A 83 10.69 3.48 11.69
C SER A 83 9.36 3.70 12.41
N ALA A 84 9.29 4.79 13.20
CA ALA A 84 8.01 5.27 13.73
C ALA A 84 7.07 5.69 12.59
N PRO A 85 5.76 5.41 12.66
CA PRO A 85 4.84 5.71 11.58
C PRO A 85 4.66 7.21 11.36
N LEU A 86 4.61 7.63 10.09
CA LEU A 86 4.37 9.02 9.69
C LEU A 86 2.87 9.32 9.65
N ASP A 87 2.50 10.55 10.03
CA ASP A 87 1.19 11.13 9.75
C ASP A 87 1.15 11.60 8.30
N LEU A 88 0.67 10.73 7.41
CA LEU A 88 0.71 10.94 5.97
C LEU A 88 -0.63 10.55 5.38
N ASP A 89 -1.35 11.57 4.89
CA ASP A 89 -2.48 11.39 3.99
C ASP A 89 -1.98 11.37 2.54
N ALA A 90 -2.26 10.31 1.79
CA ALA A 90 -1.81 10.17 0.40
C ALA A 90 -2.29 11.34 -0.47
N SER A 91 -3.46 11.90 -0.17
CA SER A 91 -4.04 13.04 -0.90
C SER A 91 -3.38 14.39 -0.59
N SER A 92 -2.53 14.45 0.44
CA SER A 92 -1.80 15.67 0.81
C SER A 92 -0.80 16.09 -0.26
N GLU A 93 -0.75 17.39 -0.56
CA GLU A 93 0.24 17.99 -1.46
C GLU A 93 1.68 17.83 -0.95
N THR A 94 1.85 17.77 0.37
CA THR A 94 3.14 17.61 1.02
C THR A 94 3.17 16.34 1.85
N TRP A 95 4.19 15.52 1.64
CA TRP A 95 4.46 14.34 2.48
C TRP A 95 5.60 14.65 3.45
N PRO A 96 5.55 14.15 4.70
CA PRO A 96 6.60 14.35 5.70
C PRO A 96 7.85 13.49 5.44
N ILE A 97 8.20 13.29 4.16
CA ILE A 97 9.33 12.49 3.70
C ILE A 97 9.77 13.00 2.33
N GLU A 98 11.07 13.23 2.17
CA GLU A 98 11.62 13.84 0.95
C GLU A 98 11.99 12.81 -0.12
N ARG A 99 12.34 11.59 0.28
CA ARG A 99 12.81 10.54 -0.64
C ARG A 99 12.48 9.14 -0.13
N ALA A 100 12.25 8.22 -1.05
CA ALA A 100 12.21 6.79 -0.78
C ALA A 100 12.79 6.02 -1.98
N ASP A 101 13.30 4.81 -1.72
CA ASP A 101 13.82 3.91 -2.75
C ASP A 101 12.73 2.99 -3.31
N ALA A 102 11.58 2.90 -2.62
CA ALA A 102 10.35 2.28 -3.10
C ALA A 102 9.12 2.80 -2.33
N VAL A 103 7.95 2.73 -2.96
CA VAL A 103 6.65 2.95 -2.30
C VAL A 103 5.80 1.69 -2.40
N VAL A 104 5.14 1.30 -1.30
CA VAL A 104 4.22 0.16 -1.21
C VAL A 104 2.86 0.67 -0.74
N CYS A 105 1.78 0.28 -1.42
CA CYS A 105 0.42 0.67 -1.05
C CYS A 105 -0.54 -0.52 -1.23
N ILE A 106 -1.13 -0.99 -0.12
CA ILE A 106 -1.88 -2.24 -0.10
C ILE A 106 -3.31 -1.96 0.36
N ASN A 107 -4.28 -2.27 -0.50
CA ASN A 107 -5.72 -2.10 -0.25
C ASN A 107 -6.20 -0.67 0.07
N MET A 108 -5.43 0.38 -0.25
CA MET A 108 -5.88 1.76 -0.04
C MET A 108 -6.79 2.26 -1.16
N ILE A 109 -6.39 2.09 -2.43
CA ILE A 109 -6.97 2.85 -3.56
C ILE A 109 -8.46 2.59 -3.80
N HIS A 110 -9.00 1.46 -3.33
CA HIS A 110 -10.42 1.13 -3.41
C HIS A 110 -11.19 1.39 -2.10
N ILE A 111 -10.48 1.65 -0.98
CA ILE A 111 -11.01 2.01 0.35
C ILE A 111 -10.68 3.48 0.65
N SER A 112 -10.70 4.32 -0.37
CA SER A 112 -10.43 5.75 -0.29
C SER A 112 -11.11 6.47 -1.46
N PRO A 113 -11.34 7.79 -1.38
CA PRO A 113 -11.72 8.59 -2.53
C PRO A 113 -10.66 8.55 -3.65
N TRP A 114 -11.03 8.92 -4.88
CA TRP A 114 -10.13 8.85 -6.03
C TRP A 114 -8.92 9.78 -5.87
N GLU A 115 -9.12 10.91 -5.20
CA GLU A 115 -8.12 11.93 -4.89
C GLU A 115 -6.92 11.35 -4.10
N ALA A 116 -7.13 10.29 -3.32
CA ALA A 116 -6.04 9.58 -2.65
C ALA A 116 -5.16 8.79 -3.64
N THR A 117 -5.75 8.27 -4.73
CA THR A 117 -4.99 7.63 -5.81
C THR A 117 -4.19 8.68 -6.60
N GLU A 118 -4.80 9.82 -6.93
CA GLU A 118 -4.11 10.93 -7.59
C GLU A 118 -2.95 11.46 -6.74
N GLY A 119 -3.19 11.69 -5.45
CA GLY A 119 -2.16 12.10 -4.50
C GLY A 119 -1.06 11.05 -4.32
N LEU A 120 -1.40 9.76 -4.28
CA LEU A 120 -0.43 8.66 -4.25
C LEU A 120 0.52 8.71 -5.46
N MET A 121 -0.02 8.86 -6.68
CA MET A 121 0.81 8.93 -7.89
C MET A 121 1.69 10.17 -7.89
N ALA A 122 1.13 11.34 -7.57
CA ALA A 122 1.87 12.59 -7.53
C ALA A 122 2.95 12.58 -6.45
N GLY A 123 2.64 12.08 -5.24
CA GLY A 123 3.58 11.98 -4.14
C GLY A 123 4.69 10.97 -4.40
N ALA A 124 4.37 9.78 -4.89
CA ALA A 124 5.36 8.79 -5.28
C ALA A 124 6.28 9.35 -6.37
N ALA A 125 5.74 10.01 -7.39
CA ALA A 125 6.52 10.62 -8.46
C ALA A 125 7.48 11.73 -7.98
N ARG A 126 7.16 12.43 -6.88
CA ARG A 126 8.03 13.44 -6.27
C ARG A 126 9.20 12.82 -5.49
N ILE A 127 8.95 11.74 -4.75
CA ILE A 127 9.93 11.20 -3.79
C ILE A 127 10.77 10.03 -4.34
N LEU A 128 10.31 9.39 -5.41
CA LEU A 128 11.00 8.26 -6.04
C LEU A 128 12.04 8.76 -7.04
N GLY A 129 13.23 8.13 -7.03
CA GLY A 129 14.22 8.30 -8.08
C GLY A 129 13.88 7.51 -9.35
N PRO A 130 14.53 7.80 -10.51
CA PRO A 130 14.33 7.05 -11.75
C PRO A 130 14.53 5.54 -11.56
N GLY A 131 13.61 4.74 -12.11
CA GLY A 131 13.58 3.27 -12.00
C GLY A 131 13.09 2.72 -10.66
N ALA A 132 12.82 3.57 -9.67
CA ALA A 132 12.33 3.11 -8.37
C ALA A 132 10.86 2.63 -8.47
N PRO A 133 10.49 1.56 -7.76
CA PRO A 133 9.16 0.96 -7.86
C PRO A 133 8.12 1.67 -6.97
N LEU A 134 6.91 1.82 -7.52
CA LEU A 134 5.66 1.94 -6.78
C LEU A 134 4.89 0.62 -6.93
N TYR A 135 4.70 -0.08 -5.83
CA TYR A 135 3.95 -1.33 -5.76
C TYR A 135 2.56 -1.09 -5.18
N LEU A 136 1.53 -1.54 -5.92
CA LEU A 136 0.14 -1.51 -5.48
C LEU A 136 -0.42 -2.93 -5.34
N TYR A 137 -1.32 -3.14 -4.39
CA TYR A 137 -2.05 -4.40 -4.25
C TYR A 137 -3.54 -4.17 -3.99
N GLY A 138 -4.38 -4.94 -4.67
CA GLY A 138 -5.81 -5.02 -4.38
C GLY A 138 -6.63 -5.63 -5.52
N PRO A 139 -7.95 -5.69 -5.37
CA PRO A 139 -8.88 -6.03 -6.43
C PRO A 139 -9.06 -4.86 -7.41
N TYR A 140 -9.17 -5.19 -8.70
CA TYR A 140 -9.35 -4.23 -9.80
C TYR A 140 -10.49 -4.66 -10.73
N ARG A 141 -11.08 -3.67 -11.40
CA ARG A 141 -11.84 -3.88 -12.64
C ARG A 141 -10.86 -3.85 -13.81
N ARG A 142 -11.09 -4.67 -14.83
CA ARG A 142 -10.28 -4.72 -16.05
C ARG A 142 -11.19 -4.76 -17.26
N GLU A 143 -10.83 -4.03 -18.30
CA GLU A 143 -11.60 -4.02 -19.55
C GLU A 143 -11.68 -5.43 -20.15
N GLY A 144 -12.87 -5.84 -20.60
CA GLY A 144 -13.08 -7.17 -21.19
C GLY A 144 -13.09 -8.33 -20.19
N HIS A 145 -12.91 -8.09 -18.89
CA HIS A 145 -12.98 -9.12 -17.85
C HIS A 145 -14.21 -8.94 -16.97
N ALA A 146 -15.03 -9.99 -16.88
CA ALA A 146 -16.16 -10.01 -15.96
C ALA A 146 -15.66 -9.91 -14.51
N LEU A 147 -16.36 -9.12 -13.69
CA LEU A 147 -16.05 -9.02 -12.27
C LEU A 147 -16.55 -10.27 -11.56
N GLU A 148 -15.66 -10.94 -10.84
CA GLU A 148 -16.00 -12.08 -9.98
C GLU A 148 -17.07 -11.70 -8.95
N LEU A 149 -17.99 -12.61 -8.65
CA LEU A 149 -19.13 -12.33 -7.77
C LEU A 149 -18.69 -11.82 -6.39
N SER A 150 -17.60 -12.36 -5.86
CA SER A 150 -17.02 -11.90 -4.59
C SER A 150 -16.53 -10.45 -4.67
N ASN A 151 -15.93 -10.05 -5.80
CA ASN A 151 -15.43 -8.70 -6.03
C ASN A 151 -16.58 -7.73 -6.30
N ALA A 152 -17.66 -8.18 -6.94
CA ALA A 152 -18.88 -7.39 -7.14
C ALA A 152 -19.56 -7.07 -5.80
N ALA A 153 -19.76 -8.08 -4.95
CA ALA A 153 -20.31 -7.87 -3.60
C ALA A 153 -19.39 -6.99 -2.74
N PHE A 154 -18.07 -7.15 -2.86
CA PHE A 154 -17.11 -6.29 -2.16
C PHE A 154 -17.20 -4.84 -2.64
N ASP A 155 -17.24 -4.59 -3.96
CA ASP A 155 -17.43 -3.24 -4.53
C ASP A 155 -18.69 -2.56 -4.01
N GLU A 156 -19.81 -3.28 -4.00
CA GLU A 156 -21.08 -2.78 -3.49
C GLU A 156 -20.96 -2.42 -2.00
N SER A 157 -20.35 -3.30 -1.19
CA SER A 157 -20.16 -3.06 0.24
C SER A 157 -19.28 -1.83 0.52
N LEU A 158 -18.29 -1.55 -0.33
CA LEU A 158 -17.46 -0.34 -0.22
C LEU A 158 -18.28 0.91 -0.51
N ARG A 159 -19.04 0.89 -1.61
CA ARG A 159 -19.90 2.02 -2.04
C ARG A 159 -21.01 2.34 -1.05
N GLN A 160 -21.52 1.34 -0.33
CA GLN A 160 -22.49 1.53 0.75
C GLN A 160 -21.89 2.29 1.95
N ARG A 161 -20.59 2.12 2.23
CA ARG A 161 -19.89 2.82 3.32
C ARG A 161 -19.49 4.23 2.91
N ASP A 162 -19.00 4.38 1.69
CA ASP A 162 -18.71 5.68 1.07
C ASP A 162 -18.86 5.54 -0.45
N SER A 163 -19.74 6.34 -1.05
CA SER A 163 -20.03 6.27 -2.48
C SER A 163 -18.82 6.57 -3.40
N ARG A 164 -17.77 7.19 -2.85
CA ARG A 164 -16.51 7.50 -3.55
C ARG A 164 -15.53 6.34 -3.56
N TRP A 165 -15.77 5.32 -2.74
CA TRP A 165 -14.98 4.09 -2.67
C TRP A 165 -15.46 3.09 -3.73
N GLY A 166 -14.69 2.02 -3.92
CA GLY A 166 -14.98 0.97 -4.88
C GLY A 166 -13.75 0.57 -5.68
N LEU A 167 -13.88 -0.56 -6.36
CA LEU A 167 -12.84 -1.13 -7.20
C LEU A 167 -12.53 -0.17 -8.35
N ARG A 168 -11.24 0.10 -8.51
CA ARG A 168 -10.70 0.96 -9.56
C ARG A 168 -10.53 0.17 -10.84
N ALA A 169 -10.77 0.82 -11.98
CA ALA A 169 -10.34 0.29 -13.26
C ALA A 169 -8.81 0.36 -13.33
N LEU A 170 -8.18 -0.76 -13.67
CA LEU A 170 -6.72 -0.84 -13.78
C LEU A 170 -6.19 0.17 -14.80
N GLU A 171 -6.93 0.37 -15.89
CA GLU A 171 -6.61 1.26 -17.00
C GLU A 171 -6.62 2.73 -16.56
N ASP A 172 -7.56 3.12 -15.69
CA ASP A 172 -7.61 4.48 -15.14
C ASP A 172 -6.48 4.73 -14.12
N VAL A 173 -6.13 3.72 -13.31
CA VAL A 173 -4.98 3.77 -12.39
C VAL A 173 -3.68 3.90 -13.18
N ALA A 174 -3.52 3.12 -14.26
CA ALA A 174 -2.35 3.18 -15.13
C ALA A 174 -2.23 4.54 -15.85
N ARG A 175 -3.35 5.12 -16.30
CA ARG A 175 -3.37 6.46 -16.92
C ARG A 175 -2.97 7.54 -15.92
N CYS A 176 -3.56 7.52 -14.71
CA CYS A 176 -3.20 8.45 -13.63
C CYS A 176 -1.72 8.35 -13.25
N ALA A 177 -1.16 7.13 -13.21
CA ALA A 177 0.26 6.92 -12.98
C ALA A 177 1.10 7.54 -14.12
N ALA A 178 0.74 7.29 -15.39
CA ALA A 178 1.46 7.81 -16.55
C ALA A 178 1.49 9.34 -16.59
N ASP A 179 0.39 10.00 -16.22
CA ASP A 179 0.29 11.46 -16.13
C ASP A 179 1.26 12.06 -15.08
N ASN A 180 1.74 11.24 -14.14
CA ASN A 180 2.74 11.61 -13.12
C ASN A 180 4.16 11.08 -13.43
N GLY A 181 4.37 10.52 -14.63
CA GLY A 181 5.66 9.94 -15.01
C GLY A 181 5.97 8.64 -14.27
N LEU A 182 4.94 7.85 -13.96
CA LEU A 182 5.05 6.48 -13.48
C LEU A 182 4.50 5.54 -14.57
N VAL A 183 5.27 4.57 -15.01
CA VAL A 183 4.86 3.63 -16.07
C VAL A 183 4.51 2.28 -15.49
N LEU A 184 3.44 1.68 -16.01
CA LEU A 184 3.07 0.31 -15.69
C LEU A 184 4.10 -0.67 -16.25
N GLU A 185 4.81 -1.36 -15.36
CA GLU A 185 5.81 -2.38 -15.69
C GLU A 185 5.18 -3.76 -15.76
N ASP A 186 4.40 -4.14 -14.74
CA ASP A 186 3.85 -5.49 -14.65
C ASP A 186 2.54 -5.55 -13.86
N VAL A 187 1.73 -6.57 -14.15
CA VAL A 187 0.47 -6.89 -13.47
C VAL A 187 0.44 -8.39 -13.18
N ILE A 188 0.59 -8.73 -11.90
CA ILE A 188 0.71 -10.11 -11.45
C ILE A 188 -0.61 -10.55 -10.82
N ALA A 189 -1.15 -11.68 -11.27
CA ALA A 189 -2.34 -12.28 -10.68
C ALA A 189 -2.04 -12.80 -9.28
N MET A 190 -2.89 -12.44 -8.31
CA MET A 190 -2.74 -12.78 -6.90
C MET A 190 -3.96 -13.58 -6.39
N PRO A 191 -3.83 -14.30 -5.26
CA PRO A 191 -4.95 -15.02 -4.67
C PRO A 191 -6.19 -14.14 -4.44
N ALA A 192 -7.35 -14.79 -4.47
CA ALA A 192 -8.66 -14.15 -4.31
C ALA A 192 -8.95 -13.04 -5.34
N ASN A 193 -8.51 -13.23 -6.58
CA ASN A 193 -8.78 -12.32 -7.71
C ASN A 193 -8.27 -10.89 -7.45
N ASN A 194 -7.17 -10.78 -6.71
CA ASN A 194 -6.42 -9.55 -6.53
C ASN A 194 -5.30 -9.46 -7.57
N LEU A 195 -4.74 -8.28 -7.72
CA LEU A 195 -3.56 -8.03 -8.53
C LEU A 195 -2.49 -7.34 -7.70
N SER A 196 -1.24 -7.72 -7.96
CA SER A 196 -0.09 -6.86 -7.69
C SER A 196 0.18 -6.05 -8.95
N VAL A 197 0.23 -4.73 -8.82
CA VAL A 197 0.47 -3.81 -9.93
C VAL A 197 1.79 -3.09 -9.64
N LEU A 198 2.74 -3.24 -10.57
CA LEU A 198 4.07 -2.66 -10.45
C LEU A 198 4.21 -1.48 -11.41
N LEU A 199 4.49 -0.31 -10.85
CA LEU A 199 4.77 0.91 -11.57
C LEU A 199 6.25 1.30 -11.36
N ARG A 200 6.87 1.94 -12.34
CA ARG A 200 8.23 2.50 -12.24
C ARG A 200 8.25 3.99 -12.47
N LYS A 201 9.07 4.68 -11.70
CA LYS A 201 9.39 6.07 -11.98
C LYS A 201 10.23 6.18 -13.27
N CYS A 202 9.76 6.96 -14.24
CA CYS A 202 10.52 7.32 -15.44
C CYS A 202 11.71 8.23 -15.11
#